data_AF-A0A6N4T7B2-F1
#
_entry.id   AF-A0A6N4T7B2-F1
#
_cell.length_a   1.000
_cell.length_b   1.000
_cell.length_c   1.000
_cell.angle_alpha   90.00
_cell.angle_beta   90.00
_cell.angle_gamma   90.00
#
_symmetry.space_group_name_H-M   'P 1'
#
loop_
_entity.id
_entity.type
_entity.pdbx_description
1 polymer ?
#
loop_
_entity_poly.entity_id
_entity_poly.type
_entity_poly.pdbx_seq_one_letter_code
_entity_poly.pdbx_strand_id
1 'polypeptide(L)'
;MTGYVYLEYAPPKTWEHFEELFADLFQIMWGDPNLVRHGRAGQAQNGVDIVARQGSLYQVGLQCKRRTGWPVKKITTKEIDDEVTEAKNFKPKLQKFYILTTAPDDAAIQKHVRELNEKHRKEGLFEIVVFGWCELSRRVTLNKVVADKHFGATDGSTQSPLLASFFVKDGKLQLTEEALDIVVSELLLDYQDWPKGHVVVRQLESDELAEEIKRVEVGSLTNSKRKKRIYLRTKLLKLRKKEVRIATALRFFFTTPSVQDWFEVWQDEQATIIRCFVEQQLNEGFSGKHNELDLWPPGDMNQLSDDRIRVWYPPALYESVNELNDARRKKFDRSISMDSIGELPPSLRSQIVLPRALAKIEERLSLDGSSERIPDNWLLLSEWRIAFR
;
A
#
# COMPACT_ATOMS: atom_id res chain seq x y z
N MET A 1 -4.36 -22.81 3.83
CA MET A 1 -4.03 -21.98 5.01
C MET A 1 -4.56 -20.57 4.76
N THR A 2 -5.23 -19.98 5.75
CA THR A 2 -6.09 -18.79 5.62
C THR A 2 -5.29 -17.51 5.31
N GLY A 3 -5.35 -17.07 4.05
CA GLY A 3 -4.67 -15.87 3.52
C GLY A 3 -5.34 -14.55 3.89
N TYR A 4 -5.53 -14.27 5.17
CA TYR A 4 -5.96 -12.95 5.67
C TYR A 4 -4.77 -12.22 6.29
N VAL A 5 -3.79 -11.86 5.46
CA VAL A 5 -2.58 -11.14 5.89
C VAL A 5 -2.80 -9.64 5.65
N TYR A 6 -3.07 -8.94 6.76
CA TYR A 6 -3.00 -7.49 7.04
C TYR A 6 -3.57 -6.49 6.01
N LEU A 7 -4.89 -6.34 5.99
CA LEU A 7 -5.48 -5.02 5.76
C LEU A 7 -5.45 -4.25 7.09
N GLU A 8 -4.52 -3.30 7.24
CA GLU A 8 -4.58 -2.34 8.34
C GLU A 8 -5.59 -1.24 8.02
N TYR A 9 -6.84 -1.46 8.39
CA TYR A 9 -7.80 -0.36 8.45
C TYR A 9 -7.34 0.65 9.50
N ALA A 10 -7.32 1.93 9.13
CA ALA A 10 -7.15 2.98 10.11
C ALA A 10 -8.38 3.02 11.04
N PRO A 11 -8.21 3.10 12.37
CA PRO A 11 -9.35 3.19 13.28
C PRO A 11 -10.27 4.38 12.93
N PRO A 12 -11.60 4.22 13.06
CA PRO A 12 -12.54 5.32 12.92
C PRO A 12 -12.13 6.58 13.71
N LYS A 13 -12.27 7.74 13.06
CA LYS A 13 -11.80 9.03 13.61
C LYS A 13 -12.77 9.66 14.60
N THR A 14 -14.02 9.23 14.63
CA THR A 14 -15.05 9.72 15.54
C THR A 14 -15.59 8.58 16.39
N TRP A 15 -16.15 8.91 17.56
CA TRP A 15 -16.74 7.92 18.47
C TRP A 15 -17.99 7.29 17.85
N GLU A 16 -18.80 8.10 17.20
CA GLU A 16 -20.05 7.70 16.57
C GLU A 16 -19.80 6.71 15.43
N HIS A 17 -18.77 6.94 14.61
CA HIS A 17 -18.40 6.03 13.52
C HIS A 17 -17.80 4.73 14.06
N PHE A 18 -17.07 4.77 15.18
CA PHE A 18 -16.52 3.57 15.81
C PHE A 18 -17.63 2.66 16.34
N GLU A 19 -18.64 3.24 17.01
CA GLU A 19 -19.82 2.50 17.47
C GLU A 19 -20.66 1.97 16.31
N GLU A 20 -20.87 2.79 15.26
CA GLU A 20 -21.63 2.39 14.08
C GLU A 20 -20.97 1.20 13.37
N LEU A 21 -19.64 1.24 13.17
CA LEU A 21 -18.87 0.14 12.59
C LEU A 21 -19.10 -1.19 13.32
N PHE A 22 -19.08 -1.20 14.65
CA PHE A 22 -19.28 -2.43 15.39
C PHE A 22 -20.74 -2.83 15.52
N ALA A 23 -21.67 -1.88 15.51
CA ALA A 23 -23.08 -2.22 15.40
C ALA A 23 -23.35 -2.98 14.10
N ASP A 24 -22.88 -2.48 12.96
CA ASP A 24 -23.03 -3.13 11.65
C ASP A 24 -22.27 -4.47 11.60
N LEU A 25 -21.03 -4.52 12.12
CA LEU A 25 -20.23 -5.74 12.15
C LEU A 25 -20.92 -6.86 12.92
N PHE A 26 -21.33 -6.59 14.17
CA PHE A 26 -21.91 -7.60 15.04
C PHE A 26 -23.34 -7.96 14.64
N GLN A 27 -24.08 -7.02 14.02
CA GLN A 27 -25.41 -7.30 13.44
C GLN A 27 -25.30 -8.39 12.39
N ILE A 28 -24.34 -8.26 11.46
CA ILE A 28 -24.13 -9.26 10.40
C ILE A 28 -23.51 -10.54 10.97
N MET A 29 -22.47 -10.44 11.80
CA MET A 29 -21.78 -11.62 12.35
C MET A 29 -22.69 -12.51 13.19
N TRP A 30 -23.67 -11.94 13.89
CA TRP A 30 -24.59 -12.70 14.74
C TRP A 30 -25.97 -12.89 14.13
N GLY A 31 -26.24 -12.30 12.97
CA GLY A 31 -27.54 -12.37 12.31
C GLY A 31 -28.66 -11.79 13.16
N ASP A 32 -28.39 -10.73 13.94
CA ASP A 32 -29.37 -10.08 14.82
C ASP A 32 -29.98 -8.84 14.16
N PRO A 33 -31.15 -8.94 13.50
CA PRO A 33 -31.79 -7.79 12.88
C PRO A 33 -32.23 -6.72 13.89
N ASN A 34 -32.29 -7.04 15.19
CA ASN A 34 -32.73 -6.13 16.24
C ASN A 34 -31.56 -5.49 17.01
N LEU A 35 -30.31 -5.65 16.55
CA LEU A 35 -29.17 -5.00 17.17
C LEU A 35 -29.37 -3.48 17.14
N VAL A 36 -29.27 -2.85 18.31
CA VAL A 36 -29.45 -1.41 18.47
C VAL A 36 -28.31 -0.79 19.26
N ARG A 37 -27.90 0.41 18.85
CA ARG A 37 -27.07 1.28 19.69
C ARG A 37 -27.89 1.67 20.92
N HIS A 38 -27.32 1.45 22.09
CA HIS A 38 -28.03 1.56 23.35
C HIS A 38 -27.98 3.01 23.86
N GLY A 39 -29.08 3.75 23.68
CA GLY A 39 -29.26 5.11 24.23
C GLY A 39 -28.59 6.24 23.44
N ARG A 40 -28.82 7.49 23.87
CA ARG A 40 -28.21 8.71 23.30
C ARG A 40 -27.11 9.24 24.22
N ALA A 41 -26.11 9.92 23.65
CA ALA A 41 -25.05 10.58 24.42
C ALA A 41 -25.63 11.44 25.57
N GLY A 42 -25.22 11.14 26.81
CA GLY A 42 -25.71 11.81 28.03
C GLY A 42 -26.73 11.02 28.85
N GLN A 43 -27.17 9.83 28.41
CA GLN A 43 -27.95 8.91 29.24
C GLN A 43 -27.03 7.98 30.04
N ALA A 44 -27.44 7.60 31.26
CA ALA A 44 -26.74 6.58 32.03
C ALA A 44 -26.89 5.22 31.32
N GLN A 45 -25.83 4.80 30.62
CA GLN A 45 -25.81 3.59 29.78
C GLN A 45 -25.18 2.37 30.48
N ASN A 46 -24.83 2.49 31.78
CA ASN A 46 -24.17 1.45 32.58
C ASN A 46 -22.95 0.80 31.87
N GLY A 47 -22.18 1.60 31.12
CA GLY A 47 -21.03 1.12 30.37
C GLY A 47 -21.36 0.15 29.23
N VAL A 48 -22.55 0.25 28.63
CA VAL A 48 -22.96 -0.54 27.44
C VAL A 48 -23.42 0.39 26.31
N ASP A 49 -22.63 0.44 25.24
CA ASP A 49 -22.91 1.25 24.06
C ASP A 49 -23.84 0.56 23.04
N ILE A 50 -23.80 -0.78 22.98
CA ILE A 50 -24.59 -1.59 22.04
C ILE A 50 -25.18 -2.80 22.78
N VAL A 51 -26.46 -3.11 22.52
CA VAL A 51 -27.10 -4.33 23.00
C VAL A 51 -27.52 -5.19 21.82
N ALA A 52 -27.21 -6.47 21.91
CA ALA A 52 -27.42 -7.43 20.84
C ALA A 52 -27.81 -8.81 21.36
N ARG A 53 -28.18 -9.68 20.42
CA ARG A 53 -28.40 -11.10 20.58
C ARG A 53 -27.30 -11.88 19.86
N GLN A 54 -26.82 -12.95 20.48
CA GLN A 54 -25.91 -13.91 19.85
C GLN A 54 -26.56 -15.31 19.91
N GLY A 55 -27.29 -15.69 18.86
CA GLY A 55 -28.10 -16.91 18.88
C GLY A 55 -29.17 -16.87 19.97
N SER A 56 -29.16 -17.83 20.91
CA SER A 56 -30.07 -17.85 22.05
C SER A 56 -29.66 -16.91 23.19
N LEU A 57 -28.44 -16.36 23.17
CA LEU A 57 -27.92 -15.50 24.22
C LEU A 57 -28.47 -14.08 24.08
N TYR A 58 -29.21 -13.63 25.10
CA TYR A 58 -29.70 -12.26 25.22
C TYR A 58 -29.85 -11.92 26.72
N GLN A 59 -29.30 -10.82 27.22
CA GLN A 59 -28.71 -9.69 26.49
C GLN A 59 -27.19 -9.78 26.41
N VAL A 60 -26.62 -9.46 25.24
CA VAL A 60 -25.17 -9.29 25.05
C VAL A 60 -24.88 -7.79 24.96
N GLY A 61 -24.04 -7.29 25.86
CA GLY A 61 -23.60 -5.90 25.86
C GLY A 61 -22.25 -5.73 25.17
N LEU A 62 -22.07 -4.65 24.42
CA LEU A 62 -20.77 -4.27 23.87
C LEU A 62 -20.44 -2.84 24.27
N GLN A 63 -19.23 -2.65 24.76
CA GLN A 63 -18.64 -1.37 25.13
C GLN A 63 -17.54 -1.02 24.15
N CYS A 64 -17.65 0.15 23.54
CA CYS A 64 -16.70 0.69 22.60
C CYS A 64 -15.73 1.61 23.33
N LYS A 65 -14.42 1.43 23.12
CA LYS A 65 -13.37 2.29 23.68
C LYS A 65 -12.40 2.75 22.60
N ARG A 66 -12.71 3.89 22.00
CA ARG A 66 -11.85 4.57 21.05
C ARG A 66 -10.74 5.33 21.77
N ARG A 67 -9.50 4.97 21.47
CA ARG A 67 -8.30 5.68 21.93
C ARG A 67 -7.79 6.58 20.80
N THR A 68 -7.44 7.81 21.15
CA THR A 68 -6.83 8.80 20.26
C THR A 68 -5.42 9.14 20.71
N GLY A 69 -4.54 9.47 19.77
CA GLY A 69 -3.13 9.79 20.00
C GLY A 69 -2.20 8.61 19.69
N TRP A 70 -1.03 8.91 19.11
CA TRP A 70 0.01 7.93 18.81
C TRP A 70 1.24 8.15 19.72
N PRO A 71 1.82 7.11 20.34
CA PRO A 71 1.36 5.72 20.31
C PRO A 71 0.01 5.54 21.02
N VAL A 72 -0.81 4.62 20.50
CA VAL A 72 -2.12 4.34 21.08
C VAL A 72 -1.93 3.84 22.50
N LYS A 73 -2.53 4.53 23.48
CA LYS A 73 -2.46 4.12 24.88
C LYS A 73 -3.05 2.71 25.03
N LYS A 74 -2.28 1.82 25.67
CA LYS A 74 -2.75 0.50 26.07
C LYS A 74 -3.96 0.63 26.99
N ILE A 75 -4.89 -0.32 26.88
CA ILE A 75 -5.93 -0.51 27.89
C ILE A 75 -5.31 -1.15 29.13
N THR A 76 -5.74 -0.72 30.30
CA THR A 76 -5.25 -1.23 31.59
C THR A 76 -6.24 -2.21 32.21
N THR A 77 -5.77 -3.10 33.07
CA THR A 77 -6.64 -4.02 33.82
C THR A 77 -7.65 -3.28 34.68
N LYS A 78 -7.25 -2.15 35.28
CA LYS A 78 -8.14 -1.28 36.04
C LYS A 78 -9.30 -0.76 35.20
N GLU A 79 -9.03 -0.28 33.99
CA GLU A 79 -10.10 0.18 33.10
C GLU A 79 -11.05 -0.97 32.73
N ILE A 80 -10.54 -2.19 32.50
CA ILE A 80 -11.40 -3.36 32.29
C ILE A 80 -12.29 -3.61 33.53
N ASP A 81 -11.72 -3.57 34.73
CA ASP A 81 -12.45 -3.78 35.98
C ASP A 81 -13.53 -2.71 36.20
N ASP A 82 -13.23 -1.46 35.86
CA ASP A 82 -14.16 -0.33 35.95
C ASP A 82 -15.36 -0.54 35.00
N GLU A 83 -15.13 -0.85 33.71
CA GLU A 83 -16.22 -1.11 32.75
C GLU A 83 -17.05 -2.33 33.14
N VAL A 84 -16.40 -3.40 33.63
CA VAL A 84 -17.09 -4.61 34.09
C VAL A 84 -17.95 -4.30 35.31
N THR A 85 -17.48 -3.44 36.22
CA THR A 85 -18.23 -3.03 37.41
C THR A 85 -19.46 -2.21 37.04
N GLU A 86 -19.35 -1.30 36.06
CA GLU A 86 -20.51 -0.56 35.54
C GLU A 86 -21.53 -1.50 34.89
N ALA A 87 -21.07 -2.44 34.04
CA ALA A 87 -21.92 -3.37 33.32
C ALA A 87 -22.71 -4.34 34.25
N LYS A 88 -22.24 -4.60 35.47
CA LYS A 88 -23.00 -5.39 36.49
C LYS A 88 -24.32 -4.74 36.87
N ASN A 89 -24.44 -3.41 36.72
CA ASN A 89 -25.66 -2.68 37.03
C ASN A 89 -26.69 -2.71 35.90
N PHE A 90 -26.30 -3.21 34.72
CA PHE A 90 -27.18 -3.29 33.55
C PHE A 90 -28.42 -4.17 33.83
N LYS A 91 -29.61 -3.68 33.44
CA LYS A 91 -30.90 -4.36 33.65
C LYS A 91 -31.68 -4.48 32.33
N PRO A 92 -32.20 -5.68 32.00
CA PRO A 92 -31.98 -6.99 32.63
C PRO A 92 -30.51 -7.44 32.61
N LYS A 93 -30.10 -8.38 33.48
CA LYS A 93 -28.69 -8.80 33.59
C LYS A 93 -28.16 -9.29 32.23
N LEU A 94 -26.93 -8.87 31.89
CA LEU A 94 -26.23 -9.39 30.72
C LEU A 94 -25.90 -10.88 30.89
N GLN A 95 -25.80 -11.59 29.76
CA GLN A 95 -25.22 -12.93 29.70
C GLN A 95 -23.77 -12.89 29.23
N LYS A 96 -23.43 -11.90 28.39
CA LYS A 96 -22.08 -11.70 27.86
C LYS A 96 -21.79 -10.21 27.65
N PHE A 97 -20.54 -9.81 27.83
CA PHE A 97 -20.09 -8.43 27.72
C PHE A 97 -18.78 -8.36 26.93
N TYR A 98 -18.79 -7.57 25.86
CA TYR A 98 -17.63 -7.33 25.00
C TYR A 98 -17.06 -5.94 25.26
N ILE A 99 -15.75 -5.84 25.37
CA ILE A 99 -15.02 -4.57 25.36
C ILE A 99 -14.21 -4.52 24.06
N LEU A 100 -14.55 -3.56 23.20
CA LEU A 100 -13.98 -3.37 21.88
C LEU A 100 -13.10 -2.12 21.91
N THR A 101 -11.82 -2.22 21.54
CA THR A 101 -10.92 -1.07 21.63
C THR A 101 -10.01 -0.89 20.43
N THR A 102 -9.67 0.38 20.13
CA THR A 102 -8.60 0.69 19.15
C THR A 102 -7.20 0.45 19.70
N ALA A 103 -7.04 0.09 20.98
CA ALA A 103 -5.75 -0.33 21.52
C ALA A 103 -5.32 -1.69 20.92
N PRO A 104 -4.00 -1.95 20.75
CA PRO A 104 -3.52 -3.26 20.31
C PRO A 104 -3.95 -4.39 21.25
N ASP A 105 -4.04 -5.60 20.72
CA ASP A 105 -4.27 -6.80 21.52
C ASP A 105 -3.11 -7.01 22.51
N ASP A 106 -3.44 -7.24 23.78
CA ASP A 106 -2.45 -7.38 24.87
C ASP A 106 -2.68 -8.68 25.66
N ALA A 107 -1.65 -9.53 25.68
CA ALA A 107 -1.70 -10.85 26.34
C ALA A 107 -1.94 -10.75 27.85
N ALA A 108 -1.47 -9.70 28.52
CA ALA A 108 -1.70 -9.49 29.94
C ALA A 108 -3.17 -9.16 30.22
N ILE A 109 -3.80 -8.35 29.36
CA ILE A 109 -5.23 -8.04 29.44
C ILE A 109 -6.08 -9.28 29.17
N GLN A 110 -5.73 -10.05 28.13
CA GLN A 110 -6.43 -11.31 27.84
C GLN A 110 -6.31 -12.32 28.99
N LYS A 111 -5.14 -12.39 29.65
CA LYS A 111 -4.95 -13.22 30.84
C LYS A 111 -5.83 -12.75 32.00
N HIS A 112 -5.84 -11.45 32.29
CA HIS A 112 -6.69 -10.85 33.33
C HIS A 112 -8.18 -11.15 33.09
N VAL A 113 -8.65 -11.00 31.85
CA VAL A 113 -10.05 -11.32 31.48
C VAL A 113 -10.37 -12.80 31.67
N ARG A 114 -9.44 -13.72 31.36
CA ARG A 114 -9.63 -15.16 31.64
C ARG A 114 -9.81 -15.43 33.14
N GLU A 115 -8.99 -14.82 33.99
CA GLU A 115 -9.08 -14.95 35.45
C GLU A 115 -10.37 -14.34 36.01
N LEU A 116 -10.81 -13.19 35.48
CA LEU A 116 -12.11 -12.59 35.83
C LEU A 116 -13.28 -13.50 35.45
N ASN A 117 -13.22 -14.14 34.28
CA ASN A 117 -14.26 -15.05 33.83
C ASN A 117 -14.40 -16.30 34.72
N GLU A 118 -13.29 -16.79 35.29
CA GLU A 118 -13.36 -17.88 36.28
C GLU A 118 -14.12 -17.46 37.54
N LYS A 119 -13.92 -16.23 38.01
CA LYS A 119 -14.66 -15.67 39.16
C LYS A 119 -16.13 -15.46 38.82
N HIS A 120 -16.41 -14.80 37.69
CA HIS A 120 -17.78 -14.55 37.21
C HIS A 120 -18.58 -15.85 37.06
N ARG A 121 -17.96 -16.93 36.57
CA ARG A 121 -18.61 -18.24 36.45
C ARG A 121 -19.07 -18.80 37.80
N LYS A 122 -18.26 -18.63 38.86
CA LYS A 122 -18.62 -19.07 40.23
C LYS A 122 -19.75 -18.23 40.82
N GLU A 123 -19.83 -16.96 40.44
CA GLU A 123 -20.81 -15.98 40.93
C GLU A 123 -22.10 -15.93 40.08
N GLY A 124 -22.18 -16.70 38.99
CA GLY A 124 -23.32 -16.65 38.06
C GLY A 124 -23.46 -15.32 37.32
N LEU A 125 -22.33 -14.65 37.06
CA LEU A 125 -22.24 -13.40 36.31
C LEU A 125 -21.95 -13.66 34.81
N PHE A 126 -22.05 -12.60 34.00
CA PHE A 126 -21.81 -12.67 32.56
C PHE A 126 -20.35 -12.98 32.20
N GLU A 127 -20.15 -13.58 31.02
CA GLU A 127 -18.82 -13.76 30.41
C GLU A 127 -18.30 -12.45 29.83
N ILE A 128 -17.01 -12.17 30.00
CA ILE A 128 -16.30 -10.99 29.50
C ILE A 128 -15.41 -11.38 28.32
N VAL A 129 -15.41 -10.58 27.26
CA VAL A 129 -14.50 -10.73 26.11
C VAL A 129 -13.89 -9.37 25.76
N VAL A 130 -12.59 -9.36 25.47
CA VAL A 130 -11.87 -8.17 24.98
C VAL A 130 -11.36 -8.43 23.57
N PHE A 131 -11.58 -7.47 22.66
CA PHE A 131 -10.92 -7.43 21.36
C PHE A 131 -10.15 -6.13 21.19
N GLY A 132 -8.86 -6.25 20.90
CA GLY A 132 -8.03 -5.14 20.44
C GLY A 132 -8.22 -4.87 18.95
N TRP A 133 -7.52 -3.84 18.46
CA TRP A 133 -7.70 -3.37 17.09
C TRP A 133 -7.31 -4.39 16.03
N CYS A 134 -6.30 -5.23 16.28
CA CYS A 134 -5.86 -6.21 15.29
C CYS A 134 -6.94 -7.28 15.08
N GLU A 135 -7.51 -7.81 16.15
CA GLU A 135 -8.62 -8.78 16.06
C GLU A 135 -9.90 -8.16 15.48
N LEU A 136 -10.22 -6.91 15.83
CA LEU A 136 -11.36 -6.19 15.27
C LEU A 136 -11.19 -5.95 13.77
N SER A 137 -10.02 -5.51 13.34
CA SER A 137 -9.69 -5.28 11.92
C SER A 137 -9.81 -6.59 11.14
N ARG A 138 -9.28 -7.69 11.67
CA ARG A 138 -9.41 -9.02 11.06
C ARG A 138 -10.87 -9.41 10.82
N ARG A 139 -11.76 -9.16 11.79
CA ARG A 139 -13.20 -9.46 11.66
C ARG A 139 -13.91 -8.57 10.66
N VAL A 140 -13.55 -7.28 10.60
CA VAL A 140 -14.05 -6.36 9.57
C VAL A 140 -13.61 -6.82 8.19
N THR A 141 -12.34 -7.22 8.00
CA THR A 141 -11.83 -7.73 6.72
C THR A 141 -12.58 -8.98 6.24
N LEU A 142 -13.05 -9.82 7.16
CA LEU A 142 -13.87 -10.99 6.84
C LEU A 142 -15.30 -10.64 6.41
N ASN A 143 -15.76 -9.41 6.67
CA ASN A 143 -17.13 -8.97 6.43
C ASN A 143 -17.16 -7.87 5.37
N LYS A 144 -17.13 -8.29 4.10
CA LYS A 144 -17.02 -7.38 2.94
C LYS A 144 -18.05 -6.25 2.93
N VAL A 145 -19.31 -6.56 3.26
CA VAL A 145 -20.39 -5.56 3.32
C VAL A 145 -20.08 -4.45 4.32
N VAL A 146 -19.56 -4.80 5.50
CA VAL A 146 -19.19 -3.86 6.56
C VAL A 146 -17.93 -3.10 6.16
N ALA A 147 -16.92 -3.81 5.66
CA ALA A 147 -15.68 -3.19 5.17
C ALA A 147 -15.98 -2.11 4.11
N ASP A 148 -16.81 -2.44 3.12
CA ASP A 148 -17.17 -1.53 2.04
C ASP A 148 -17.95 -0.31 2.54
N LYS A 149 -18.88 -0.50 3.49
CA LYS A 149 -19.68 0.57 4.07
C LYS A 149 -18.82 1.59 4.84
N HIS A 150 -17.91 1.12 5.69
CA HIS A 150 -17.20 1.97 6.65
C HIS A 150 -15.83 2.46 6.15
N PHE A 151 -15.21 1.73 5.23
CA PHE A 151 -13.88 2.04 4.72
C PHE A 151 -13.87 2.36 3.21
N GLY A 152 -15.05 2.34 2.57
CA GLY A 152 -15.22 2.51 1.13
C GLY A 152 -15.16 1.17 0.41
N ALA A 153 -15.79 1.09 -0.77
CA ALA A 153 -15.79 -0.10 -1.60
C ALA A 153 -14.36 -0.60 -1.79
N THR A 154 -14.04 -1.73 -1.16
CA THR A 154 -13.02 -2.60 -1.71
C THR A 154 -13.66 -3.11 -2.99
N ASP A 155 -13.25 -2.63 -4.16
CA ASP A 155 -13.76 -3.20 -5.41
C ASP A 155 -13.67 -4.72 -5.29
N GLY A 156 -14.71 -5.44 -5.74
CA GLY A 156 -14.86 -6.90 -5.62
C GLY A 156 -13.74 -7.75 -6.24
N SER A 157 -12.55 -7.19 -6.44
CA SER A 157 -11.30 -7.91 -6.48
C SER A 157 -11.24 -8.97 -5.38
N THR A 158 -11.21 -10.23 -5.81
CA THR A 158 -10.34 -11.25 -5.22
C THR A 158 -9.21 -10.59 -4.44
N GLN A 159 -9.12 -10.91 -3.14
CA GLN A 159 -7.98 -10.55 -2.31
C GLN A 159 -6.71 -10.72 -3.12
N SER A 160 -6.09 -9.59 -3.44
CA SER A 160 -4.89 -9.57 -4.24
C SER A 160 -3.75 -9.54 -3.24
N PRO A 161 -2.95 -10.61 -3.13
CA PRO A 161 -1.89 -10.66 -2.14
C PRO A 161 -0.92 -9.50 -2.36
N LEU A 162 -0.37 -8.99 -1.26
CA LEU A 162 0.82 -8.15 -1.32
C LEU A 162 1.98 -9.06 -1.74
N LEU A 163 2.52 -8.83 -2.93
CA LEU A 163 3.59 -9.64 -3.51
C LEU A 163 4.98 -9.15 -3.05
N ALA A 164 5.19 -7.83 -3.02
CA ALA A 164 6.44 -7.25 -2.53
C ALA A 164 6.25 -5.84 -1.95
N SER A 165 7.17 -5.44 -1.08
CA SER A 165 7.27 -4.07 -0.55
C SER A 165 8.65 -3.48 -0.85
N PHE A 166 8.68 -2.41 -1.64
CA PHE A 166 9.87 -1.66 -2.01
C PHE A 166 9.98 -0.41 -1.13
N PHE A 167 10.99 -0.37 -0.26
CA PHE A 167 11.30 0.79 0.55
C PHE A 167 12.34 1.67 -0.14
N VAL A 168 12.12 2.98 -0.14
CA VAL A 168 12.99 3.97 -0.76
C VAL A 168 13.35 5.04 0.25
N LYS A 169 14.63 5.44 0.25
CA LYS A 169 15.14 6.55 1.04
C LYS A 169 16.09 7.38 0.18
N ASP A 170 15.94 8.70 0.23
CA ASP A 170 16.72 9.66 -0.55
C ASP A 170 16.71 9.31 -2.04
N GLY A 171 15.55 8.85 -2.53
CA GLY A 171 15.36 8.41 -3.91
C GLY A 171 16.07 7.10 -4.30
N LYS A 172 16.62 6.35 -3.34
CA LYS A 172 17.33 5.07 -3.56
C LYS A 172 16.62 3.89 -2.94
N LEU A 173 16.52 2.80 -3.69
CA LEU A 173 15.86 1.58 -3.25
C LEU A 173 16.69 0.87 -2.17
N GLN A 174 16.05 0.56 -1.04
CA GLN A 174 16.67 -0.02 0.16
C GLN A 174 16.73 -1.55 0.08
N LEU A 175 17.28 -2.07 -1.03
CA LEU A 175 17.56 -3.49 -1.25
C LEU A 175 18.99 -3.63 -1.80
N THR A 176 19.69 -4.70 -1.44
CA THR A 176 20.94 -5.08 -2.13
C THR A 176 20.63 -5.55 -3.55
N GLU A 177 21.62 -5.62 -4.43
CA GLU A 177 21.40 -6.15 -5.79
C GLU A 177 20.94 -7.61 -5.75
N GLU A 178 21.58 -8.44 -4.92
CA GLU A 178 21.19 -9.85 -4.74
C GLU A 178 19.75 -10.02 -4.24
N ALA A 179 19.34 -9.23 -3.24
CA ALA A 179 17.97 -9.30 -2.73
C ALA A 179 16.95 -8.80 -3.75
N LEU A 180 17.31 -7.78 -4.54
CA LEU A 180 16.43 -7.26 -5.58
C LEU A 180 16.26 -8.27 -6.72
N ASP A 181 17.33 -8.95 -7.11
CA ASP A 181 17.31 -9.98 -8.14
C ASP A 181 16.36 -11.12 -7.79
N ILE A 182 16.44 -11.61 -6.54
CA ILE A 182 15.52 -12.62 -6.01
C ILE A 182 14.08 -12.09 -6.04
N VAL A 183 13.82 -10.89 -5.51
CA VAL A 183 12.46 -10.33 -5.45
C VAL A 183 11.88 -10.13 -6.85
N VAL A 184 12.67 -9.66 -7.81
CA VAL A 184 12.20 -9.45 -9.20
C VAL A 184 11.89 -10.79 -9.87
N SER A 185 12.72 -11.81 -9.64
CA SER A 185 12.49 -13.17 -10.12
C SER A 185 11.22 -13.78 -9.51
N GLU A 186 11.02 -13.61 -8.19
CA GLU A 186 9.80 -14.03 -7.49
C GLU A 186 8.58 -13.31 -8.07
N LEU A 187 8.66 -11.99 -8.28
CA LEU A 187 7.54 -11.22 -8.84
C LEU A 187 7.15 -11.68 -10.26
N LEU A 188 8.10 -12.06 -11.11
CA LEU A 188 7.80 -12.60 -12.44
C LEU A 188 6.97 -13.89 -12.36
N LEU A 189 7.19 -14.72 -11.33
CA LEU A 189 6.42 -15.95 -11.08
C LEU A 189 5.11 -15.65 -10.34
N ASP A 190 5.16 -14.85 -9.27
CA ASP A 190 4.04 -14.53 -8.41
C ASP A 190 2.92 -13.81 -9.16
N TYR A 191 3.23 -12.99 -10.15
CA TYR A 191 2.21 -12.36 -10.99
C TYR A 191 1.53 -13.32 -11.97
N GLN A 192 2.13 -14.49 -12.27
CA GLN A 192 1.45 -15.56 -13.01
C GLN A 192 0.42 -16.26 -12.11
N ASP A 193 0.82 -16.56 -10.88
CA ASP A 193 -0.06 -17.20 -9.89
C ASP A 193 -1.15 -16.25 -9.38
N TRP A 194 -0.80 -14.96 -9.26
CA TRP A 194 -1.65 -13.90 -8.72
C TRP A 194 -1.67 -12.66 -9.63
N PRO A 195 -2.32 -12.70 -10.82
CA PRO A 195 -2.33 -11.58 -11.78
C PRO A 195 -2.94 -10.27 -11.26
N LYS A 196 -3.71 -10.36 -10.17
CA LYS A 196 -4.29 -9.19 -9.50
C LYS A 196 -3.47 -8.73 -8.29
N GLY A 197 -2.45 -9.49 -7.87
CA GLY A 197 -1.52 -9.16 -6.80
C GLY A 197 -0.97 -7.75 -6.93
N HIS A 198 -0.47 -7.21 -5.82
CA HIS A 198 0.00 -5.84 -5.79
C HIS A 198 1.35 -5.72 -5.11
N VAL A 199 2.14 -4.76 -5.58
CA VAL A 199 3.37 -4.33 -4.93
C VAL A 199 3.14 -2.99 -4.26
N VAL A 200 3.88 -2.74 -3.19
CA VAL A 200 3.82 -1.47 -2.46
C VAL A 200 5.17 -0.79 -2.58
N VAL A 201 5.17 0.49 -2.95
CA VAL A 201 6.37 1.34 -2.92
C VAL A 201 6.19 2.36 -1.80
N ARG A 202 7.18 2.51 -0.92
CA ARG A 202 7.14 3.41 0.24
C ARG A 202 8.40 4.25 0.33
N GLN A 203 8.24 5.56 0.35
CA GLN A 203 9.30 6.49 0.69
C GLN A 203 9.33 6.70 2.20
N LEU A 204 10.49 6.57 2.84
CA LEU A 204 10.67 6.83 4.27
C LEU A 204 10.28 8.28 4.62
N GLU A 205 10.51 9.22 3.70
CA GLU A 205 10.12 10.62 3.82
C GLU A 205 8.60 10.79 3.89
N SER A 206 7.84 9.89 3.26
CA SER A 206 6.38 9.90 3.32
C SER A 206 5.88 9.49 4.72
N ASP A 207 6.56 8.53 5.35
CA ASP A 207 6.25 8.08 6.71
C ASP A 207 6.63 9.16 7.73
N GLU A 208 7.80 9.78 7.57
CA GLU A 208 8.25 10.91 8.40
C GLU A 208 7.27 12.09 8.32
N LEU A 209 6.80 12.44 7.12
CA LEU A 209 5.78 13.48 6.94
C LEU A 209 4.45 13.10 7.58
N ALA A 210 4.04 11.83 7.49
CA ALA A 210 2.83 11.36 8.14
C ALA A 210 2.93 11.49 9.67
N GLU A 211 4.09 11.17 10.26
CA GLU A 211 4.37 11.36 11.68
C GLU A 211 4.47 12.85 12.08
N GLU A 212 5.04 13.71 11.22
CA GLU A 212 5.03 15.16 11.47
C GLU A 212 3.60 15.73 11.45
N ILE A 213 2.75 15.29 10.53
CA ILE A 213 1.34 15.70 10.47
C ILE A 213 0.62 15.32 11.77
N LYS A 214 0.80 14.08 12.25
CA LYS A 214 0.23 13.63 13.53
C LYS A 214 0.65 14.54 14.69
N ARG A 215 1.93 14.91 14.75
CA ARG A 215 2.47 15.82 15.79
C ARG A 215 1.86 17.23 15.71
N VAL A 216 1.63 17.77 14.51
CA VAL A 216 1.00 19.09 14.32
C VAL A 216 -0.48 19.09 14.74
N GLU A 217 -1.15 17.94 14.64
CA GLU A 217 -2.57 17.78 15.00
C GLU A 217 -2.82 17.64 16.51
N VAL A 218 -1.77 17.54 17.33
CA VAL A 218 -1.91 17.48 18.79
C VAL A 218 -2.32 18.84 19.37
N GLY A 219 -3.42 18.86 20.13
CA GLY A 219 -3.96 20.02 20.84
C GLY A 219 -4.80 20.97 19.98
N SER A 220 -5.01 22.20 20.47
CA SER A 220 -5.79 23.21 19.73
C SER A 220 -5.11 23.62 18.41
N LEU A 221 -5.89 23.64 17.32
CA LEU A 221 -5.45 23.95 15.96
C LEU A 221 -5.52 25.46 15.70
N THR A 222 -4.47 26.19 16.11
CA THR A 222 -4.29 27.59 15.72
C THR A 222 -4.21 27.74 14.20
N ASN A 223 -4.51 28.93 13.66
CA ASN A 223 -4.40 29.19 12.21
C ASN A 223 -3.00 28.89 11.65
N SER A 224 -1.94 29.13 12.45
CA SER A 224 -0.56 28.76 12.08
C SER A 224 -0.39 27.24 11.94
N LYS A 225 -0.85 26.45 12.93
CA LYS A 225 -0.83 24.98 12.87
C LYS A 225 -1.64 24.45 11.69
N ARG A 226 -2.79 25.05 11.38
CA ARG A 226 -3.62 24.69 10.22
C ARG A 226 -2.87 24.92 8.90
N LYS A 227 -2.19 26.05 8.73
CA LYS A 227 -1.35 26.33 7.55
C LYS A 227 -0.20 25.34 7.42
N LYS A 228 0.52 25.06 8.51
CA LYS A 228 1.60 24.05 8.52
C LYS A 228 1.08 22.66 8.14
N ARG A 229 -0.06 22.24 8.69
CA ARG A 229 -0.70 20.96 8.35
C ARG A 229 -1.05 20.87 6.86
N ILE A 230 -1.63 21.92 6.27
CA ILE A 230 -1.96 21.94 4.84
C ILE A 230 -0.69 21.76 4.02
N TYR A 231 0.38 22.49 4.34
CA TYR A 231 1.66 22.37 3.66
C TYR A 231 2.23 20.94 3.72
N LEU A 232 2.27 20.34 4.92
CA LEU A 232 2.76 18.97 5.10
C LEU A 232 1.89 17.94 4.35
N ARG A 233 0.56 18.07 4.40
CA ARG A 233 -0.36 17.18 3.67
C ARG A 233 -0.20 17.30 2.17
N THR A 234 0.03 18.51 1.65
CA THR A 234 0.32 18.72 0.22
C THR A 234 1.63 18.04 -0.19
N LYS A 235 2.69 18.12 0.64
CA LYS A 235 3.93 17.38 0.41
C LYS A 235 3.72 15.87 0.44
N LEU A 236 3.04 15.35 1.46
CA LEU A 236 2.74 13.92 1.59
C LEU A 236 1.92 13.40 0.40
N LEU A 237 0.94 14.17 -0.07
CA LEU A 237 0.14 13.82 -1.24
C LEU A 237 1.01 13.70 -2.50
N LYS A 238 2.00 14.58 -2.70
CA LYS A 238 2.93 14.48 -3.83
C LYS A 238 3.77 13.20 -3.77
N LEU A 239 4.31 12.85 -2.59
CA LEU A 239 5.09 11.62 -2.42
C LEU A 239 4.25 10.37 -2.66
N ARG A 240 3.06 10.29 -2.05
CA ARG A 240 2.14 9.15 -2.22
C ARG A 240 1.64 8.99 -3.66
N LYS A 241 1.46 10.09 -4.40
CA LYS A 241 1.15 10.01 -5.82
C LYS A 241 2.28 9.35 -6.61
N LYS A 242 3.55 9.68 -6.33
CA LYS A 242 4.70 9.00 -6.95
C LYS A 242 4.73 7.51 -6.57
N GLU A 243 4.53 7.16 -5.30
CA GLU A 243 4.47 5.77 -4.83
C GLU A 243 3.43 4.91 -5.57
N VAL A 244 2.18 5.40 -5.63
CA VAL A 244 1.08 4.69 -6.31
C VAL A 244 1.36 4.55 -7.80
N ARG A 245 1.90 5.59 -8.44
CA ARG A 245 2.26 5.59 -9.85
C ARG A 245 3.30 4.52 -10.16
N ILE A 246 4.39 4.47 -9.38
CA ILE A 246 5.45 3.48 -9.54
C ILE A 246 4.91 2.06 -9.31
N ALA A 247 4.13 1.84 -8.24
CA ALA A 247 3.54 0.53 -7.97
C ALA A 247 2.62 0.05 -9.12
N THR A 248 1.85 0.97 -9.71
CA THR A 248 0.98 0.68 -10.86
C THR A 248 1.80 0.31 -12.09
N ALA A 249 2.90 1.02 -12.33
CA ALA A 249 3.82 0.75 -13.43
C ALA A 249 4.49 -0.62 -13.29
N LEU A 250 4.99 -0.95 -12.10
CA LEU A 250 5.59 -2.26 -11.82
C LEU A 250 4.59 -3.38 -12.08
N ARG A 251 3.34 -3.25 -11.60
CA ARG A 251 2.28 -4.21 -11.93
C ARG A 251 2.10 -4.36 -13.43
N PHE A 252 2.05 -3.25 -14.18
CA PHE A 252 1.95 -3.30 -15.64
C PHE A 252 3.13 -4.07 -16.26
N PHE A 253 4.37 -3.82 -15.83
CA PHE A 253 5.55 -4.52 -16.36
C PHE A 253 5.51 -6.02 -16.10
N PHE A 254 5.13 -6.43 -14.90
CA PHE A 254 5.07 -7.85 -14.52
C PHE A 254 3.81 -8.58 -15.01
N THR A 255 2.83 -7.90 -15.61
CA THR A 255 1.59 -8.55 -16.11
C THR A 255 1.37 -8.40 -17.61
N THR A 256 2.22 -7.64 -18.31
CA THR A 256 2.11 -7.42 -19.75
C THR A 256 3.04 -8.39 -20.49
N PRO A 257 2.51 -9.33 -21.31
CA PRO A 257 3.32 -10.35 -21.97
C PRO A 257 4.50 -9.78 -22.76
N SER A 258 4.28 -8.74 -23.56
CA SER A 258 5.35 -8.13 -24.36
C SER A 258 6.48 -7.54 -23.51
N VAL A 259 6.21 -7.08 -22.28
CA VAL A 259 7.24 -6.60 -21.35
C VAL A 259 7.92 -7.78 -20.66
N GLN A 260 7.19 -8.85 -20.35
CA GLN A 260 7.77 -10.09 -19.83
C GLN A 260 8.75 -10.72 -20.83
N ASP A 261 8.44 -10.69 -22.14
CA ASP A 261 9.35 -11.15 -23.19
C ASP A 261 10.69 -10.39 -23.14
N TRP A 262 10.68 -9.08 -22.82
CA TRP A 262 11.92 -8.32 -22.66
C TRP A 262 12.73 -8.80 -21.47
N PHE A 263 12.07 -9.06 -20.34
CA PHE A 263 12.72 -9.59 -19.14
C PHE A 263 13.27 -11.01 -19.37
N GLU A 264 12.60 -11.83 -20.18
CA GLU A 264 13.11 -13.16 -20.55
C GLU A 264 14.35 -13.06 -21.44
N VAL A 265 14.43 -12.08 -22.34
CA VAL A 265 15.61 -11.87 -23.19
C VAL A 265 16.81 -11.34 -22.37
N TRP A 266 16.57 -10.54 -21.34
CA TRP A 266 17.61 -9.92 -20.51
C TRP A 266 17.49 -10.29 -19.03
N GLN A 267 17.54 -11.60 -18.75
CA GLN A 267 17.40 -12.15 -17.39
C GLN A 267 18.38 -11.52 -16.41
N ASP A 268 19.65 -11.36 -16.81
CA ASP A 268 20.70 -10.79 -15.96
C ASP A 268 20.58 -9.28 -15.72
N GLU A 269 19.65 -8.59 -16.40
CA GLU A 269 19.44 -7.14 -16.30
C GLU A 269 18.17 -6.75 -15.54
N GLN A 270 17.29 -7.71 -15.23
CA GLN A 270 15.95 -7.45 -14.69
C GLN A 270 15.98 -6.60 -13.42
N ALA A 271 16.81 -6.98 -12.44
CA ALA A 271 16.97 -6.26 -11.18
C ALA A 271 17.44 -4.81 -11.42
N THR A 272 18.42 -4.63 -12.31
CA THR A 272 18.98 -3.31 -12.64
C THR A 272 17.93 -2.43 -13.30
N ILE A 273 17.14 -2.97 -14.24
CA ILE A 273 16.06 -2.25 -14.91
C ILE A 273 15.02 -1.75 -13.88
N ILE A 274 14.58 -2.63 -12.97
CA ILE A 274 13.58 -2.29 -11.94
C ILE A 274 14.12 -1.25 -10.96
N ARG A 275 15.37 -1.42 -10.49
CA ARG A 275 16.02 -0.43 -9.62
C ARG A 275 16.07 0.93 -10.28
N CYS A 276 16.67 1.01 -11.46
CA CYS A 276 16.86 2.25 -12.16
C CYS A 276 15.53 2.89 -12.54
N PHE A 277 14.51 2.11 -12.88
CA PHE A 277 13.15 2.63 -13.08
C PHE A 277 12.62 3.30 -11.81
N VAL A 278 12.60 2.59 -10.67
CA VAL A 278 12.08 3.13 -9.41
C VAL A 278 12.84 4.39 -8.97
N GLU A 279 14.17 4.34 -9.00
CA GLU A 279 15.01 5.44 -8.53
C GLU A 279 14.92 6.67 -9.44
N GLN A 280 14.88 6.49 -10.77
CA GLN A 280 14.72 7.61 -11.70
C GLN A 280 13.36 8.30 -11.60
N GLN A 281 12.28 7.57 -11.25
CA GLN A 281 10.96 8.17 -11.04
C GLN A 281 10.88 9.06 -9.79
N LEU A 282 11.77 8.82 -8.83
CA LEU A 282 11.78 9.52 -7.54
C LEU A 282 12.78 10.67 -7.52
N ASN A 283 13.89 10.54 -8.23
CA ASN A 283 14.93 11.58 -8.33
C ASN A 283 14.59 12.63 -9.41
N GLU A 284 14.83 13.90 -9.08
CA GLU A 284 14.58 15.01 -9.99
C GLU A 284 15.89 15.43 -10.69
N GLY A 285 16.03 15.04 -11.96
CA GLY A 285 17.07 15.54 -12.86
C GLY A 285 18.43 14.85 -12.73
N PHE A 286 19.25 15.01 -13.77
CA PHE A 286 20.65 14.59 -13.77
C PHE A 286 21.54 15.75 -13.30
N SER A 287 22.50 15.49 -12.40
CA SER A 287 23.48 16.48 -11.96
C SER A 287 24.89 16.05 -12.36
N GLY A 288 25.67 16.99 -12.92
CA GLY A 288 27.06 16.76 -13.32
C GLY A 288 27.28 16.61 -14.83
N LYS A 289 28.51 16.21 -15.20
CA LYS A 289 28.90 15.95 -16.60
C LYS A 289 28.11 14.76 -17.13
N HIS A 290 27.60 14.88 -18.34
CA HIS A 290 26.77 13.88 -18.98
C HIS A 290 27.02 13.86 -20.48
N ASN A 291 26.69 12.73 -21.08
CA ASN A 291 26.46 12.60 -22.50
C ASN A 291 24.95 12.62 -22.78
N GLU A 292 24.58 12.85 -24.04
CA GLU A 292 23.19 12.89 -24.47
C GLU A 292 22.89 11.75 -25.45
N LEU A 293 21.70 11.18 -25.30
CA LEU A 293 21.10 10.25 -26.24
C LEU A 293 19.65 10.69 -26.45
N ASP A 294 19.24 10.83 -27.70
CA ASP A 294 17.84 11.05 -28.06
C ASP A 294 17.17 9.68 -28.28
N LEU A 295 15.97 9.54 -27.73
CA LEU A 295 15.12 8.35 -27.82
C LEU A 295 13.78 8.75 -28.43
N TRP A 296 13.33 8.03 -29.45
CA TRP A 296 12.03 8.25 -30.09
C TRP A 296 11.13 7.03 -29.87
N PRO A 297 9.94 7.23 -29.28
CA PRO A 297 8.94 6.18 -29.24
C PRO A 297 8.44 5.83 -30.65
N PRO A 298 7.88 4.63 -30.85
CA PRO A 298 7.24 4.24 -32.11
C PRO A 298 6.11 5.22 -32.48
N GLY A 299 6.16 5.75 -33.70
CA GLY A 299 5.19 6.76 -34.15
C GLY A 299 3.98 6.16 -34.85
N ASP A 300 2.88 6.92 -34.87
CA ASP A 300 1.87 6.82 -35.91
C ASP A 300 2.37 7.70 -37.07
N MET A 301 2.63 7.12 -38.26
CA MET A 301 3.29 7.79 -39.39
C MET A 301 2.60 9.10 -39.85
N ASN A 302 1.39 9.38 -39.36
CA ASN A 302 0.56 10.52 -39.73
C ASN A 302 0.52 11.67 -38.71
N GLN A 303 1.16 11.57 -37.55
CA GLN A 303 1.20 12.68 -36.59
C GLN A 303 2.64 13.05 -36.22
N LEU A 304 3.07 14.19 -36.76
CA LEU A 304 4.24 14.93 -36.30
C LEU A 304 4.05 15.31 -34.82
N SER A 305 4.47 14.46 -33.89
CA SER A 305 4.76 14.88 -32.52
C SER A 305 6.25 14.72 -32.24
N ASP A 306 6.86 15.79 -31.73
CA ASP A 306 8.22 15.82 -31.19
C ASP A 306 8.25 15.09 -29.84
N ASP A 307 7.75 13.84 -29.79
CA ASP A 307 7.74 12.97 -28.60
C ASP A 307 9.14 12.44 -28.23
N ARG A 308 10.18 13.05 -28.81
CA ARG A 308 11.57 12.78 -28.54
C ARG A 308 11.86 12.96 -27.05
N ILE A 309 12.42 11.92 -26.47
CA ILE A 309 12.89 11.91 -25.10
C ILE A 309 14.40 12.12 -25.13
N ARG A 310 14.86 13.21 -24.53
CA ARG A 310 16.28 13.38 -24.26
C ARG A 310 16.67 12.61 -23.02
N VAL A 311 17.72 11.82 -23.14
CA VAL A 311 18.26 10.99 -22.08
C VAL A 311 19.68 11.46 -21.77
N TRP A 312 19.96 11.68 -20.49
CA TRP A 312 21.29 12.03 -20.00
C TRP A 312 21.90 10.84 -19.28
N TYR A 313 23.18 10.55 -19.55
CA TYR A 313 23.88 9.45 -18.91
C TYR A 313 25.33 9.81 -18.56
N PRO A 314 25.92 9.18 -17.53
CA PRO A 314 27.29 9.44 -17.13
C PRO A 314 28.29 9.08 -18.25
N PRO A 315 29.35 9.88 -18.48
CA PRO A 315 30.36 9.59 -19.50
C PRO A 315 30.99 8.20 -19.37
N ALA A 316 31.11 7.67 -18.15
CA ALA A 316 31.65 6.33 -17.89
C ALA A 316 30.85 5.21 -18.60
N LEU A 317 29.54 5.38 -18.81
CA LEU A 317 28.75 4.38 -19.53
C LEU A 317 29.02 4.39 -21.04
N TYR A 318 29.59 5.47 -21.59
CA TYR A 318 29.90 5.56 -23.01
C TYR A 318 31.05 4.63 -23.43
N GLU A 319 31.95 4.27 -22.51
CA GLU A 319 33.03 3.33 -22.80
C GLU A 319 32.49 1.99 -23.30
N SER A 320 31.42 1.48 -22.69
CA SER A 320 30.75 0.26 -23.12
C SER A 320 30.14 0.34 -24.53
N VAL A 321 29.77 1.55 -24.98
CA VAL A 321 29.28 1.79 -26.35
C VAL A 321 30.43 1.66 -27.35
N ASN A 322 31.59 2.23 -27.02
CA ASN A 322 32.79 2.12 -27.86
C ASN A 322 33.26 0.66 -27.96
N GLU A 323 33.32 -0.06 -26.84
CA GLU A 323 33.70 -1.47 -26.80
C GLU A 323 32.78 -2.34 -27.67
N LEU A 324 31.46 -2.14 -27.57
CA LEU A 324 30.49 -2.87 -28.37
C LEU A 324 30.65 -2.57 -29.86
N ASN A 325 30.85 -1.30 -30.23
CA ASN A 325 31.07 -0.89 -31.61
C ASN A 325 32.37 -1.49 -32.19
N ASP A 326 33.46 -1.49 -31.42
CA ASP A 326 34.72 -2.08 -31.84
C ASP A 326 34.62 -3.60 -31.99
N ALA A 327 33.90 -4.28 -31.10
CA ALA A 327 33.62 -5.72 -31.22
C ALA A 327 32.81 -6.02 -32.49
N ARG A 328 31.79 -5.22 -32.81
CA ARG A 328 31.00 -5.35 -34.04
C ARG A 328 31.83 -5.11 -35.29
N ARG A 329 32.67 -4.07 -35.30
CA ARG A 329 33.60 -3.79 -36.41
C ARG A 329 34.53 -4.97 -36.67
N LYS A 330 35.13 -5.53 -35.62
CA LYS A 330 36.00 -6.72 -35.72
C LYS A 330 35.26 -7.94 -36.27
N LYS A 331 33.98 -8.12 -35.92
CA LYS A 331 33.19 -9.30 -36.31
C LYS A 331 32.62 -9.21 -37.72
N PHE A 332 32.18 -8.03 -38.14
CA PHE A 332 31.42 -7.84 -39.37
C PHE A 332 32.15 -7.05 -40.46
N ASP A 333 33.40 -6.62 -40.19
CA ASP A 333 34.25 -5.83 -41.07
C ASP A 333 33.59 -4.54 -41.60
N ARG A 334 32.65 -4.00 -40.81
CA ARG A 334 31.94 -2.75 -41.08
C ARG A 334 31.44 -2.10 -39.81
N SER A 335 31.24 -0.79 -39.84
CA SER A 335 30.52 -0.10 -38.78
C SER A 335 29.03 -0.39 -38.91
N ILE A 336 28.41 -0.84 -37.81
CA ILE A 336 26.97 -1.07 -37.72
C ILE A 336 26.44 -0.01 -36.77
N SER A 337 25.50 0.82 -37.23
CA SER A 337 24.82 1.81 -36.38
C SER A 337 24.01 1.10 -35.30
N MET A 338 23.90 1.76 -34.15
CA MET A 338 23.01 1.34 -33.07
C MET A 338 21.74 2.18 -33.19
N ASP A 339 20.67 1.58 -33.72
CA ASP A 339 19.47 2.31 -34.12
C ASP A 339 18.24 1.98 -33.26
N SER A 340 18.37 1.01 -32.34
CA SER A 340 17.30 0.60 -31.42
C SER A 340 17.77 0.37 -29.99
N ILE A 341 16.83 0.38 -29.03
CA ILE A 341 17.14 0.15 -27.61
C ILE A 341 17.81 -1.22 -27.40
N GLY A 342 17.35 -2.26 -28.12
CA GLY A 342 17.87 -3.62 -27.98
C GLY A 342 19.34 -3.77 -28.37
N GLU A 343 19.87 -2.84 -29.17
CA GLU A 343 21.26 -2.86 -29.65
C GLU A 343 22.25 -2.18 -28.71
N LEU A 344 21.78 -1.55 -27.63
CA LEU A 344 22.60 -0.90 -26.61
C LEU A 344 23.38 -1.92 -25.75
N PRO A 345 24.58 -1.54 -25.24
CA PRO A 345 25.28 -2.36 -24.26
C PRO A 345 24.43 -2.45 -22.97
N PRO A 346 24.50 -3.59 -22.24
CA PRO A 346 23.68 -3.84 -21.04
C PRO A 346 23.73 -2.70 -20.02
N SER A 347 24.92 -2.13 -19.78
CA SER A 347 25.15 -1.03 -18.84
C SER A 347 24.33 0.23 -19.17
N LEU A 348 24.23 0.62 -20.44
CA LEU A 348 23.47 1.80 -20.86
C LEU A 348 21.98 1.47 -21.03
N ARG A 349 21.68 0.27 -21.53
CA ARG A 349 20.31 -0.21 -21.74
C ARG A 349 19.55 -0.32 -20.42
N SER A 350 20.05 -1.11 -19.48
CA SER A 350 19.38 -1.44 -18.23
C SER A 350 19.37 -0.29 -17.22
N GLN A 351 20.45 0.50 -17.17
CA GLN A 351 20.56 1.56 -16.16
C GLN A 351 19.88 2.87 -16.57
N ILE A 352 19.76 3.16 -17.87
CA ILE A 352 19.36 4.48 -18.35
C ILE A 352 18.20 4.39 -19.35
N VAL A 353 18.41 3.75 -20.50
CA VAL A 353 17.51 3.90 -21.65
C VAL A 353 16.20 3.16 -21.45
N LEU A 354 16.24 1.90 -21.04
CA LEU A 354 15.03 1.10 -20.84
C LEU A 354 14.18 1.60 -19.67
N PRO A 355 14.74 1.95 -18.49
CA PRO A 355 13.99 2.65 -17.44
C PRO A 355 13.27 3.90 -17.93
N ARG A 356 13.91 4.70 -18.79
CA ARG A 356 13.30 5.92 -19.33
C ARG A 356 12.21 5.64 -20.35
N ALA A 357 12.38 4.62 -21.20
CA ALA A 357 11.34 4.16 -22.13
C ALA A 357 10.10 3.67 -21.36
N LEU A 358 10.30 2.81 -20.35
CA LEU A 358 9.25 2.32 -19.44
C LEU A 358 8.52 3.48 -18.74
N ALA A 359 9.25 4.51 -18.30
CA ALA A 359 8.66 5.71 -17.73
C ALA A 359 7.77 6.47 -18.72
N LYS A 360 8.16 6.59 -20.00
CA LYS A 360 7.32 7.24 -21.02
C LYS A 360 6.07 6.41 -21.33
N ILE A 361 6.20 5.08 -21.39
CA ILE A 361 5.06 4.16 -21.56
C ILE A 361 4.06 4.37 -20.41
N GLU A 362 4.55 4.46 -19.17
CA GLU A 362 3.72 4.74 -18.01
C GLU A 362 3.10 6.14 -18.03
N GLU A 363 3.85 7.18 -18.43
CA GLU A 363 3.31 8.54 -18.62
C GLU A 363 2.12 8.54 -19.58
N ARG A 364 2.20 7.75 -20.66
CA ARG A 364 1.13 7.62 -21.65
C ARG A 364 -0.10 6.93 -21.06
N LEU A 365 0.08 5.81 -20.35
CA LEU A 365 -1.01 5.11 -19.64
C LEU A 365 -1.77 6.03 -18.67
N SER A 366 -1.05 6.89 -17.97
CA SER A 366 -1.62 7.82 -17.00
C SER A 366 -2.42 8.97 -17.62
N LEU A 367 -2.13 9.37 -18.86
CA LEU A 367 -2.78 10.50 -19.54
C LEU A 367 -4.11 10.13 -20.20
N ASP A 368 -4.21 8.93 -20.77
CA ASP A 368 -5.36 8.54 -21.59
C ASP A 368 -6.62 8.20 -20.76
N GLY A 369 -6.51 8.17 -19.42
CA GLY A 369 -7.62 8.13 -18.45
C GLY A 369 -8.60 6.94 -18.58
N SER A 370 -8.34 6.07 -19.55
CA SER A 370 -9.12 4.93 -19.99
C SER A 370 -8.15 3.78 -20.20
N SER A 371 -8.64 2.55 -20.16
CA SER A 371 -7.90 1.36 -20.61
C SER A 371 -7.73 1.36 -22.14
N GLU A 372 -7.48 2.51 -22.78
CA GLU A 372 -7.06 2.54 -24.17
C GLU A 372 -5.68 1.90 -24.24
N ARG A 373 -5.61 0.85 -25.07
CA ARG A 373 -4.39 0.09 -25.33
C ARG A 373 -3.31 1.06 -25.78
N ILE A 374 -2.18 1.08 -25.08
CA ILE A 374 -0.92 1.51 -25.70
C ILE A 374 -0.81 0.75 -27.03
N PRO A 375 -0.55 1.42 -28.15
CA PRO A 375 -0.34 0.73 -29.42
C PRO A 375 0.69 -0.39 -29.27
N ASP A 376 0.38 -1.59 -29.79
CA ASP A 376 1.22 -2.78 -29.58
C ASP A 376 2.69 -2.53 -29.97
N ASN A 377 2.93 -1.65 -30.93
CA ASN A 377 4.26 -1.28 -31.38
C ASN A 377 5.11 -0.53 -30.34
N TRP A 378 4.51 0.21 -29.41
CA TRP A 378 5.24 0.82 -28.28
C TRP A 378 5.86 -0.23 -27.35
N LEU A 379 5.35 -1.47 -27.38
CA LEU A 379 5.90 -2.61 -26.66
C LEU A 379 6.90 -3.43 -27.51
N LEU A 380 7.30 -2.93 -28.68
CA LEU A 380 8.36 -3.51 -29.51
C LEU A 380 9.62 -2.64 -29.44
N LEU A 381 10.62 -3.04 -28.65
CA LEU A 381 11.86 -2.27 -28.47
C LEU A 381 12.67 -2.05 -29.74
N SER A 382 12.50 -2.90 -30.75
CA SER A 382 13.09 -2.74 -32.08
C SER A 382 12.52 -1.53 -32.85
N GLU A 383 11.33 -1.06 -32.48
CA GLU A 383 10.69 0.10 -33.10
C GLU A 383 11.05 1.41 -32.42
N TRP A 384 11.55 1.36 -31.20
CA TRP A 384 12.11 2.54 -30.52
C TRP A 384 13.44 2.92 -31.16
N ARG A 385 13.53 4.15 -31.68
CA ARG A 385 14.75 4.65 -32.31
C ARG A 385 15.63 5.40 -31.34
N ILE A 386 16.94 5.28 -31.50
CA ILE A 386 17.93 6.00 -30.69
C ILE A 386 18.92 6.77 -31.56
N ALA A 387 19.49 7.84 -31.03
CA ALA A 387 20.64 8.52 -31.63
C ALA A 387 21.52 9.13 -30.54
N PHE A 388 22.82 8.82 -30.61
CA PHE A 388 23.84 9.49 -29.80
C PHE A 388 24.08 10.92 -30.35
N ARG A 389 24.40 11.86 -29.45
CA ARG A 389 24.72 13.25 -29.81
C ARG A 389 26.18 13.59 -29.64
#